data_AF-A0A0J1FLS1-F1
#
_entry.id   AF-A0A0J1FLS1-F1
#
_cell.length_a   1.000
_cell.length_b   1.000
_cell.length_c   1.000
_cell.angle_alpha   90.00
_cell.angle_beta   90.00
_cell.angle_gamma   90.00
#
_symmetry.space_group_name_H-M   'P 1'
#
loop_
_entity.id
_entity.type
_entity.pdbx_description
1 polymer ?
#
loop_
_entity_poly.entity_id
_entity_poly.type
_entity_poly.pdbx_seq_one_letter_code
_entity_poly.pdbx_strand_id
1 'polypeptide(L)' 'MKGKLIYSSEENHPGYGAGSGDTERYEYECPCGKGKIVEEHDNIPGFREHNVWIDCAECSQNYVVNTDNGVRNWDLQEK' A
#
# COMPACT_ATOMS: atom_id res chain seq x y z
N MET A 1 -0.13 -8.56 11.15
CA MET A 1 -1.06 -7.55 11.72
C MET A 1 -0.93 -6.26 10.91
N LYS A 2 -2.04 -5.65 10.48
CA LYS A 2 -2.01 -4.34 9.82
C LYS A 2 -1.80 -3.24 10.86
N GLY A 3 -0.86 -2.32 10.60
CA GLY A 3 -0.58 -1.20 11.48
C GLY A 3 -1.73 -0.19 11.55
N LYS A 4 -1.62 0.80 12.43
CA LYS A 4 -2.59 1.90 12.50
C LYS A 4 -2.49 2.77 11.24
N LEU A 5 -3.61 3.10 10.61
CA LEU A 5 -3.63 4.07 9.50
C LEU A 5 -3.23 5.46 10.01
N ILE A 6 -2.24 6.08 9.38
CA ILE A 6 -1.71 7.41 9.73
C ILE A 6 -1.91 8.45 8.63
N TYR A 7 -2.10 8.01 7.37
CA TYR A 7 -2.40 8.87 6.25
C TYR A 7 -3.21 8.13 5.19
N SER A 8 -4.10 8.84 4.50
CA SER A 8 -4.78 8.36 3.31
C SER A 8 -5.05 9.49 2.32
N SER A 9 -4.90 9.21 1.03
CA SER A 9 -5.34 10.09 -0.06
C SER A 9 -5.99 9.28 -1.19
N GLU A 10 -6.91 9.92 -1.89
CA GLU A 10 -7.56 9.44 -3.10
C GLU A 10 -7.62 10.60 -4.09
N GLU A 11 -7.15 10.37 -5.31
CA GLU A 11 -7.17 11.36 -6.38
C GLU A 11 -7.86 10.78 -7.61
N ASN A 12 -8.91 11.45 -8.08
CA ASN A 12 -9.63 11.01 -9.28
C ASN A 12 -8.82 11.32 -10.54
N HIS A 13 -8.79 10.37 -11.47
CA HIS A 13 -8.10 10.52 -12.75
C HIS A 13 -9.05 10.21 -13.92
N PRO A 14 -9.14 11.08 -14.95
CA PRO A 14 -10.01 10.85 -16.11
C PRO A 14 -9.59 9.65 -16.96
N GLY A 15 -8.40 9.11 -16.70
CA GLY A 15 -7.79 8.00 -17.43
C GLY A 15 -7.17 8.43 -18.76
N TYR A 16 -6.74 7.45 -19.53
CA TYR A 16 -6.02 7.64 -20.80
C TYR A 16 -6.82 7.11 -21.99
N GLY A 17 -8.14 7.29 -21.96
CA GLY A 17 -9.07 6.87 -23.02
C GLY A 17 -9.74 5.50 -22.80
N ALA A 18 -9.33 4.74 -21.77
CA ALA A 18 -9.94 3.46 -21.39
C ALA A 18 -11.04 3.58 -20.31
N GLY A 19 -11.26 4.79 -19.78
CA GLY A 19 -12.20 5.11 -18.70
C GLY A 19 -11.53 5.80 -17.53
N SER A 20 -12.33 6.42 -16.66
CA SER A 20 -11.84 7.06 -15.43
C SER A 20 -11.56 6.04 -14.33
N GLY A 21 -10.70 6.43 -13.39
CA GLY A 21 -10.43 5.71 -12.15
C GLY A 21 -9.85 6.67 -11.12
N ASP A 22 -9.08 6.14 -10.19
CA ASP A 22 -8.47 6.89 -9.11
C ASP A 22 -7.10 6.30 -8.75
N THR A 23 -6.28 7.11 -8.11
CA THR A 23 -5.06 6.67 -7.44
C THR A 23 -5.24 6.84 -5.94
N GLU A 24 -4.96 5.80 -5.18
CA GLU A 24 -5.08 5.79 -3.72
C GLU A 24 -3.74 5.56 -3.06
N ARG A 25 -3.52 6.18 -1.92
CA ARG A 25 -2.33 5.99 -1.10
C ARG A 25 -2.71 5.89 0.36
N TYR A 26 -2.26 4.84 1.01
CA TYR A 26 -2.48 4.56 2.42
C TYR A 26 -1.12 4.39 3.10
N GLU A 27 -0.90 5.10 4.19
CA GLU A 27 0.28 4.90 5.03
C GLU A 27 -0.15 4.39 6.41
N TYR A 28 0.52 3.34 6.85
CA TYR A 28 0.29 2.69 8.13
C TYR A 28 1.53 2.77 9.00
N GLU A 29 1.35 2.92 10.30
CA GLU A 29 2.45 2.83 11.27
C GLU A 29 3.10 1.44 11.20
N CYS A 30 4.44 1.39 11.09
CA CYS A 30 5.17 0.13 11.13
C CYS A 30 5.30 -0.39 12.58
N PRO A 31 5.59 -1.69 12.80
CA PRO A 31 5.67 -2.27 14.14
C PRO A 31 6.61 -1.56 15.13
N CYS A 32 7.72 -0.98 14.66
CA CYS A 32 8.68 -0.29 15.53
C CYS A 32 8.35 1.19 15.80
N GLY A 33 7.31 1.74 15.17
CA GLY A 33 6.91 3.15 15.29
C GLY A 33 7.87 4.20 14.70
N LYS A 34 8.98 3.79 14.06
CA LYS A 34 10.00 4.70 13.49
C LYS A 34 9.84 4.97 11.99
N GLY A 35 8.85 4.36 11.36
CA GLY A 35 8.60 4.46 9.92
C GLY A 35 7.18 4.01 9.59
N LYS A 36 6.97 3.59 8.34
CA LYS A 36 5.63 3.26 7.85
C LYS A 36 5.62 2.09 6.87
N ILE A 37 4.42 1.62 6.59
CA ILE A 37 4.12 0.70 5.50
C ILE A 37 3.25 1.49 4.53
N VAL A 38 3.59 1.47 3.26
CA VAL A 38 2.88 2.21 2.21
C VAL A 38 2.14 1.22 1.34
N GLU A 39 0.86 1.50 1.09
CA GLU A 39 0.00 0.78 0.15
C GLU A 39 -0.51 1.78 -0.88
N GLU A 40 -0.22 1.52 -2.16
CA GLU A 40 -0.63 2.35 -3.29
C GLU A 40 -1.44 1.55 -4.29
N HIS A 41 -2.49 2.19 -4.79
CA HIS A 41 -3.43 1.62 -5.75
C HIS A 41 -3.52 2.54 -6.94
N ASP A 42 -3.43 1.97 -8.13
CA ASP A 42 -3.83 2.64 -9.36
C ASP A 42 -5.08 1.91 -9.88
N ASN A 43 -6.25 2.50 -9.71
CA ASN A 43 -7.53 1.95 -10.18
C ASN A 43 -7.90 2.43 -11.59
N ILE A 44 -6.99 3.08 -12.31
CA ILE A 44 -7.23 3.58 -13.67
C ILE A 44 -7.34 2.38 -14.62
N PRO A 45 -8.40 2.32 -15.46
CA PRO A 45 -8.53 1.31 -16.49
C PRO A 45 -7.28 1.23 -17.38
N GLY A 46 -6.68 0.03 -17.46
CA GLY A 46 -5.45 -0.24 -18.21
C GLY A 46 -4.18 -0.31 -17.37
N PHE A 47 -4.20 0.20 -16.13
CA PHE A 47 -3.08 0.14 -15.18
C PHE A 47 -3.40 -0.88 -14.08
N ARG A 48 -4.44 -0.62 -13.26
CA ARG A 48 -4.95 -1.56 -12.24
C ARG A 48 -3.83 -2.22 -11.43
N GLU A 49 -2.97 -1.39 -10.83
CA GLU A 49 -1.81 -1.83 -10.07
C GLU A 49 -2.05 -1.72 -8.56
N HIS A 50 -1.44 -2.64 -7.80
CA HIS A 50 -1.47 -2.64 -6.34
C HIS A 50 -0.06 -2.93 -5.83
N ASN A 51 0.49 -2.01 -5.03
CA ASN A 51 1.82 -2.15 -4.47
C ASN A 51 1.80 -1.89 -2.97
N VAL A 52 2.53 -2.72 -2.22
CA VAL A 52 2.67 -2.56 -0.77
C VAL A 52 4.12 -2.80 -0.37
N TRP A 53 4.71 -1.88 0.39
CA TRP A 53 6.10 -2.00 0.83
C TRP A 53 6.35 -1.37 2.19
N ILE A 54 7.47 -1.78 2.81
CA ILE A 54 7.91 -1.27 4.10
C ILE A 54 8.85 -0.09 3.87
N ASP A 55 8.41 1.10 4.27
CA ASP A 55 9.23 2.32 4.31
C ASP A 55 9.74 2.55 5.75
N CYS A 56 10.59 1.60 6.18
CA CYS A 56 11.26 1.62 7.47
C CYS A 56 12.54 0.79 7.39
N ALA A 57 13.70 1.40 7.66
CA ALA A 57 14.99 0.73 7.59
C ALA A 57 15.11 -0.47 8.55
N GLU A 58 14.52 -0.39 9.74
CA GLU A 58 14.56 -1.46 10.74
C GLU A 58 13.56 -2.58 10.41
N CYS A 59 12.31 -2.24 10.11
CA CYS A 59 11.29 -3.26 9.80
C CYS A 59 11.53 -3.95 8.46
N SER A 60 12.08 -3.26 7.46
CA SER A 60 12.38 -3.87 6.16
C SER A 60 13.46 -4.96 6.24
N GLN A 61 14.26 -4.99 7.31
CA GLN A 61 15.22 -6.07 7.56
C GLN A 61 14.54 -7.29 8.19
N ASN A 62 13.59 -7.07 9.10
CA ASN A 62 12.98 -8.12 9.93
C ASN A 62 11.67 -8.68 9.38
N TYR A 63 10.98 -7.93 8.51
CA TYR A 63 9.66 -8.27 7.99
C TYR A 63 9.61 -8.24 6.48
N VAL A 64 8.68 -9.01 5.92
CA VAL A 64 8.24 -8.97 4.53
C VAL A 64 6.73 -8.72 4.48
N VAL A 65 6.26 -8.02 3.45
CA VAL A 65 4.82 -7.86 3.20
C VAL A 65 4.33 -9.08 2.46
N ASN A 66 3.34 -9.77 3.02
CA ASN A 66 2.59 -10.81 2.36
C ASN A 66 1.34 -10.20 1.70
N THR A 67 1.25 -10.30 0.37
CA THR A 67 0.11 -9.82 -0.43
C THR A 67 -0.75 -10.95 -0.99
N ASP A 68 -0.49 -12.21 -0.60
CA ASP A 68 -1.15 -13.38 -1.18
C ASP A 68 -2.65 -13.47 -0.86
N ASN A 69 -3.12 -12.79 0.19
CA ASN A 69 -4.55 -12.80 0.54
C ASN A 69 -5.39 -11.79 -0.27
N GLY A 70 -4.79 -11.13 -1.26
CA GLY A 70 -5.45 -10.22 -2.19
C GLY A 70 -5.30 -8.72 -1.86
N VAL A 71 -5.85 -7.90 -2.76
CA VAL A 71 -5.83 -6.43 -2.66
C VAL A 71 -6.45 -5.96 -1.34
N ARG A 72 -5.80 -5.01 -0.66
CA ARG A 72 -6.15 -4.53 0.69
C ARG A 72 -6.02 -5.53 1.83
N ASN A 73 -5.67 -6.79 1.57
CA ASN A 73 -5.64 -7.85 2.56
C ASN A 73 -4.22 -8.36 2.81
N TRP A 74 -3.27 -7.44 2.94
CA TRP A 74 -1.88 -7.78 3.23
C TRP A 74 -1.60 -7.87 4.74
N ASP A 75 -0.56 -8.63 5.08
CA ASP A 75 -0.02 -8.73 6.43
C ASP A 75 1.52 -8.66 6.43
N LEU A 76 2.10 -8.34 7.58
CA LEU A 76 3.55 -8.45 7.79
C LEU A 76 3.89 -9.83 8.34
N GLN A 77 4.87 -10.48 7.72
CA GLN A 77 5.46 -11.73 8.17
C GLN A 77 6.91 -11.49 8.58
N GLU A 78 7.33 -12.11 9.68
CA GLU A 78 8.74 -12.13 10.08
C GLU A 78 9.54 -12.96 9.08
N LYS A 79 10.78 -12.54 8.84
CA LYS A 79 11.71 -13.27 7.97
C LYS A 79 12.42 -14.42 8.69
#